data_AF-A0A930Y563-F1
#
_entry.id   AF-A0A930Y563-F1
#
_cell.length_a   1.000
_cell.length_b   1.000
_cell.length_c   1.000
_cell.angle_alpha   90.00
_cell.angle_beta   90.00
_cell.angle_gamma   90.00
#
_symmetry.space_group_name_H-M   'P 1'
#
loop_
_entity.id
_entity.type
_entity.pdbx_description
1 polymer ?
#
loop_
_entity_poly.entity_id
_entity_poly.type
_entity_poly.pdbx_seq_one_letter_code
_entity_poly.pdbx_strand_id
1 'polypeptide(L)' 'MLMIKDGVQVKVTLPAGTQQGDKVYLTLTPEGKASIAIEPPYQVKAEDLNGERTVEITIPKDILPKDADSEKRLMATLR' A
#
# COMPACT_ATOMS: atom_id res chain seq x y z
N MET A 1 -11.76 2.77 10.16
CA MET A 1 -11.02 3.78 10.94
C MET A 1 -9.54 3.49 10.76
N LEU A 2 -8.85 4.23 9.89
CA LEU A 2 -7.40 4.07 9.64
C LEU A 2 -6.67 4.92 10.69
N MET A 3 -5.98 4.29 11.65
CA MET A 3 -5.26 5.01 12.71
C MET A 3 -3.93 5.58 12.19
N ILE A 4 -3.86 6.88 11.93
CA ILE A 4 -2.68 7.62 11.42
C ILE A 4 -1.67 7.95 12.53
N LYS A 5 -1.55 7.14 13.59
CA LYS A 5 -0.62 7.45 14.71
C LYS A 5 0.79 6.94 14.44
N ASP A 6 0.92 5.84 13.69
CA ASP A 6 2.20 5.21 13.33
C ASP A 6 2.39 5.06 11.80
N GLY A 7 1.36 5.40 11.02
CA GLY A 7 1.31 5.20 9.57
C GLY A 7 -0.10 4.85 9.11
N VAL A 8 -0.27 4.50 7.84
CA VAL A 8 -1.53 3.98 7.30
C VAL A 8 -1.34 2.50 7.00
N GLN A 9 -2.14 1.64 7.63
CA GLN A 9 -2.25 0.24 7.19
C GLN A 9 -3.25 0.16 6.05
N VAL A 10 -2.81 -0.30 4.89
CA VAL A 10 -3.67 -0.59 3.75
C VAL A 10 -3.68 -2.08 3.49
N LYS A 11 -4.88 -2.65 3.31
CA LYS A 11 -5.05 -4.02 2.80
C LYS A 11 -5.13 -3.94 1.29
N VAL A 12 -4.21 -4.59 0.59
CA VAL A 12 -4.19 -4.65 -0.88
C VAL A 12 -4.25 -6.11 -1.34
N THR A 13 -5.04 -6.38 -2.37
CA THR A 13 -5.18 -7.73 -2.94
C THR A 13 -4.18 -7.90 -4.08
N LEU A 14 -3.27 -8.86 -3.96
CA LEU A 14 -2.28 -9.14 -4.99
C LEU A 14 -2.95 -9.57 -6.30
N PRO A 15 -2.47 -9.10 -7.45
CA PRO A 15 -3.04 -9.48 -8.73
C PRO A 15 -2.84 -10.99 -9.00
N ALA A 16 -3.76 -11.57 -9.77
CA ALA A 16 -3.66 -12.97 -10.16
C ALA A 16 -2.38 -13.20 -10.97
N GLY A 17 -1.65 -14.28 -10.65
CA GLY A 17 -0.37 -14.61 -11.28
C GLY A 17 0.87 -14.06 -10.56
N THR A 18 0.70 -13.26 -9.50
CA THR A 18 1.79 -12.87 -8.60
C THR A 18 2.45 -14.09 -7.97
N GLN A 19 3.78 -14.09 -7.91
CA GLN A 19 4.61 -15.18 -7.37
C GLN A 19 5.54 -14.69 -6.26
N GLN A 20 6.14 -15.64 -5.54
CA GLN A 20 7.02 -15.32 -4.44
C GLN A 20 8.29 -14.68 -5.00
N GLY A 21 8.71 -13.57 -4.38
CA GLY A 21 9.85 -12.79 -4.85
C GLY A 21 9.48 -11.71 -5.88
N ASP A 22 8.22 -11.65 -6.33
CA ASP A 22 7.75 -10.51 -7.11
C ASP A 22 7.85 -9.22 -6.30
N LYS A 23 8.14 -8.14 -7.01
CA LYS A 23 8.19 -6.79 -6.45
C LYS A 23 6.92 -6.07 -6.82
N VAL A 24 6.17 -5.73 -5.79
CA VAL A 24 4.91 -5.02 -5.90
C VAL A 24 5.18 -3.55 -5.64
N TYR A 25 4.92 -2.72 -6.65
CA TYR A 25 5.08 -1.28 -6.56
C TYR A 25 3.77 -0.67 -6.09
N LEU A 26 3.80 -0.05 -4.91
CA LEU A 26 2.67 0.68 -4.39
C LEU A 26 2.79 2.13 -4.80
N THR A 27 1.71 2.64 -5.38
CA THR A 27 1.56 4.07 -5.63
C THR A 27 0.38 4.59 -4.84
N LEU A 28 0.63 5.59 -4.02
CA LEU A 28 -0.36 6.29 -3.23
C LEU A 28 -0.85 7.51 -4.01
N THR A 29 -2.14 7.57 -4.33
CA THR A 29 -2.72 8.76 -4.97
C THR A 29 -3.68 9.45 -4.02
N PRO A 30 -3.31 10.60 -3.43
CA PRO A 30 -4.21 11.40 -2.63
C PRO A 30 -5.19 12.16 -3.54
N GLU A 31 -6.44 12.28 -3.11
CA GLU A 31 -7.46 12.97 -3.91
C GLU A 31 -7.09 14.44 -4.16
N GLY A 32 -6.95 14.78 -5.45
CA GLY A 32 -6.57 16.10 -5.93
C GLY A 32 -5.06 16.40 -5.90
N LYS A 33 -4.20 15.39 -5.65
CA LYS A 33 -2.73 15.55 -5.62
C LYS A 33 -2.03 14.54 -6.54
N ALA A 34 -0.74 14.80 -6.77
CA ALA A 34 0.12 13.88 -7.50
C ALA A 34 0.30 12.55 -6.76
N SER A 35 0.41 11.48 -7.52
CA SER A 35 0.72 10.14 -7.03
C SER A 35 2.14 10.07 -6.47
N ILE A 36 2.31 9.38 -5.36
CA ILE A 36 3.57 9.19 -4.65
C ILE A 36 3.91 7.70 -4.70
N ALA A 37 5.07 7.36 -5.23
CA ALA A 37 5.57 5.99 -5.18
C ALA A 37 6.06 5.67 -3.76
N ILE A 38 5.67 4.51 -3.24
CA ILE A 38 6.11 4.04 -1.93
C ILE A 38 7.36 3.17 -2.14
N GLU A 39 8.45 3.55 -1.49
CA GLU A 39 9.72 2.83 -1.51
C GLU A 39 10.13 2.40 -0.09
N PRO A 40 10.75 1.22 0.08
CA PRO A 40 11.04 0.21 -0.96
C PRO A 40 9.77 -0.54 -1.43
N PRO A 41 9.78 -1.13 -2.65
CA PRO A 41 8.66 -1.93 -3.13
C PRO A 41 8.42 -3.14 -2.22
N TYR A 42 7.16 -3.55 -2.12
CA TYR A 42 6.80 -4.70 -1.31
C TYR A 42 7.26 -5.99 -1.99
N GLN A 43 8.04 -6.81 -1.30
CA GLN A 43 8.47 -8.10 -1.82
C GLN A 43 7.50 -9.18 -1.37
N VAL A 44 6.89 -9.85 -2.34
CA VAL A 44 5.89 -10.89 -2.09
C VAL A 44 6.55 -12.10 -1.47
N LYS A 45 6.02 -12.54 -0.32
CA LYS A 45 6.46 -13.72 0.40
C LYS A 45 5.53 -14.90 0.10
N ALA A 46 5.97 -16.10 0.45
CA ALA A 46 5.18 -17.33 0.27
C ALA A 46 3.84 -17.26 1.01
N GLU A 47 3.84 -16.67 2.21
CA GLU A 47 2.66 -16.51 3.06
C GLU A 47 1.57 -15.65 2.41
N ASP A 48 1.98 -14.63 1.66
CA ASP A 48 1.08 -13.67 1.00
C ASP A 48 0.29 -14.28 -0.16
N LEU A 49 0.81 -15.36 -0.74
CA LEU A 49 0.17 -16.07 -1.86
C LEU A 49 -0.88 -17.08 -1.40
N ASN A 50 -0.98 -17.29 -0.09
CA ASN A 50 -1.87 -18.24 0.53
C ASN A 50 -3.22 -17.56 0.88
N GLY A 51 -4.30 -18.34 0.90
CA GLY A 51 -5.64 -17.82 1.22
C GLY A 51 -6.15 -16.77 0.24
N GLU A 52 -6.56 -15.59 0.76
CA GLU A 52 -7.20 -14.50 -0.01
C GLU A 52 -6.22 -13.68 -0.87
N ARG A 53 -4.92 -13.94 -0.79
CA ARG A 53 -3.86 -13.18 -1.48
C ARG A 53 -3.89 -11.69 -1.18
N THR A 54 -4.16 -11.35 0.08
CA THR A 54 -4.21 -9.95 0.53
C THR A 54 -3.05 -9.67 1.46
N VAL A 55 -2.34 -8.58 1.19
CA VAL A 55 -1.21 -8.15 2.00
C VAL A 55 -1.56 -6.85 2.71
N GLU A 56 -1.19 -6.78 3.99
CA GLU A 56 -1.33 -5.58 4.80
C GLU A 56 0.00 -4.83 4.78
N ILE A 57 -0.02 -3.65 4.15
CA ILE A 57 1.16 -2.84 3.98
C ILE A 57 1.02 -1.61 4.87
N THR A 58 2.00 -1.43 5.76
CA THR A 58 2.08 -0.25 6.61
C THR A 58 2.88 0.81 5.89
N ILE A 59 2.20 1.87 5.46
CA ILE A 59 2.82 3.05 4.84
C ILE A 59 3.21 4.01 5.98
N PRO A 60 4.50 4.23 6.24
CA PRO A 60 4.93 5.11 7.32
C PRO A 60 4.50 6.55 7.01
N LYS A 61 4.13 7.30 8.07
CA LYS A 61 3.66 8.69 7.95
C LYS A 61 4.66 9.64 7.31
N ASP A 62 5.94 9.31 7.35
CA ASP A 62 7.01 10.11 6.76
C ASP A 62 6.98 10.11 5.22
N ILE A 63 6.39 9.07 4.62
CA ILE A 63 6.16 8.97 3.16
C ILE A 63 4.77 9.51 2.80
N LEU A 64 3.83 9.53 3.76
CA LEU A 64 2.53 10.12 3.53
C LEU A 64 2.66 11.62 3.25
N PRO A 65 1.93 12.16 2.27
CA PRO A 65 1.89 13.59 2.09
C PRO A 65 1.35 14.22 3.38
N LYS A 66 1.96 15.32 3.83
CA LYS A 66 1.60 16.00 5.09
C LYS A 66 0.13 16.46 5.15
N ASP A 67 -0.55 16.49 4.00
CA ASP A 67 -1.98 16.79 3.86
C ASP A 67 -2.86 15.55 3.58
N ALA A 68 -2.34 14.34 3.74
CA ALA A 68 -3.16 13.13 3.79
C ALA A 68 -3.94 13.14 5.11
N ASP A 69 -4.97 13.98 5.15
CA ASP A 69 -5.89 14.08 6.26
C ASP A 69 -6.66 12.76 6.41
N SER A 70 -7.00 12.40 7.64
CA SER A 70 -7.53 11.08 8.03
C SER A 70 -8.89 10.73 7.37
N GLU A 71 -9.50 11.70 6.67
CA GLU A 71 -10.77 11.59 5.95
C GLU A 71 -10.61 11.39 4.43
N LYS A 72 -9.41 11.56 3.85
CA LYS A 72 -9.22 11.39 2.40
C LYS A 72 -8.99 9.93 2.02
N ARG A 73 -9.74 9.46 1.01
CA ARG A 73 -9.61 8.10 0.46
C ARG A 73 -8.27 7.97 -0.24
N LEU A 74 -7.35 7.25 0.38
CA LEU A 74 -6.08 6.85 -0.21
C LEU A 74 -6.32 5.61 -1.08
N MET A 75 -6.00 5.70 -2.37
CA MET A 75 -6.03 4.54 -3.26
C MET A 75 -4.60 4.04 -3.43
N ALA A 76 -4.36 2.80 -2.99
CA ALA A 76 -3.16 2.06 -3.32
C ALA A 76 -3.42 1.27 -4.60
N THR A 77 -2.66 1.55 -5.64
CA THR A 77 -2.72 0.78 -6.90
C THR A 77 -1.46 -0.07 -7.02
N LEU A 78 -1.68 -1.34 -7.37
CA LEU A 78 -0.65 -2.32 -7.67
C LEU A 78 -0.35 -2.20 -9.17
N ARG A 79 0.92 -2.02 -9.52
CA ARG A 79 1.40 -2.01 -10.90
C ARG A 79 2.35 -3.16 -11.17
#